data_AF-A0A381PNE5-F1
#
_entry.id   AF-A0A381PNE5-F1
#
_cell.length_a   1.000
_cell.length_b   1.000
_cell.length_c   1.000
_cell.angle_alpha   90.00
_cell.angle_beta   90.00
_cell.angle_gamma   90.00
#
_symmetry.space_group_name_H-M   'P 1'
#
loop_
_entity.id
_entity.type
_entity.pdbx_description
1 polymer ?
#
loop_
_entity_poly.entity_id
_entity_poly.type
_entity_poly.pdbx_seq_one_letter_code
_entity_poly.pdbx_strand_id
1 'polypeptide(L)'
;MLSILILFSLACSKEEEKCKNEKIYACIDVVEDEIKKNNSVLPSGGATQLNDSTLFITFFNSSTNTVSEKYVVLGCDCELLYYEDEDPRLN
;
A
#
# COMPACT_ATOMS: atom_id res chain seq x y z
N MET A 1 34.91 -24.26 -31.34
CA MET A 1 33.60 -23.79 -30.85
C MET A 1 33.79 -23.45 -29.37
N LEU A 2 33.86 -22.15 -29.06
CA LEU A 2 34.12 -21.65 -27.72
C LEU A 2 32.75 -21.33 -27.09
N SER A 3 32.25 -22.23 -26.27
CA SER A 3 31.16 -21.97 -25.34
C SER A 3 31.75 -22.08 -23.96
N ILE A 4 31.56 -21.06 -23.11
CA ILE A 4 31.18 -21.23 -21.71
C ILE A 4 30.96 -19.84 -21.08
N LEU A 5 29.69 -19.65 -20.76
CA LEU A 5 29.08 -18.95 -19.63
C LEU A 5 29.58 -17.56 -19.28
N ILE A 6 28.71 -16.60 -19.62
CA ILE A 6 28.64 -15.29 -18.99
C ILE A 6 28.24 -15.50 -17.51
N LEU A 7 29.18 -15.32 -16.59
CA LEU A 7 28.91 -15.19 -15.16
C LEU A 7 28.19 -13.85 -14.90
N PHE A 8 26.87 -13.82 -15.09
CA PHE A 8 25.98 -12.76 -14.60
C PHE A 8 25.43 -13.06 -13.20
N SER A 9 26.22 -13.73 -12.35
CA SER A 9 25.80 -14.07 -10.99
C SER A 9 26.70 -13.37 -10.00
N LEU A 10 26.33 -12.15 -9.57
CA LEU A 10 26.70 -11.52 -8.29
C LEU A 10 26.18 -10.08 -8.10
N ALA A 11 25.40 -9.53 -9.04
CA ALA A 11 24.71 -8.25 -8.82
C ALA A 11 23.34 -8.38 -8.11
N CYS A 12 22.92 -9.60 -7.77
CA CYS A 12 21.66 -9.87 -7.09
C CYS A 12 21.95 -10.15 -5.60
N SER A 13 22.26 -9.12 -4.81
CA SER A 13 22.32 -9.25 -3.34
C SER A 13 22.31 -7.92 -2.56
N LYS A 14 22.02 -6.77 -3.19
CA LYS A 14 22.04 -5.47 -2.49
C LYS A 14 20.76 -4.65 -2.56
N GLU A 15 19.71 -5.15 -3.23
CA GLU A 15 18.42 -4.45 -3.35
C GLU A 15 17.31 -5.04 -2.47
N GLU A 16 17.55 -6.16 -1.77
CA GLU A 16 16.55 -6.82 -0.91
C GLU A 16 16.49 -6.23 0.52
N GLU A 17 17.28 -5.19 0.84
CA GLU A 17 17.31 -4.60 2.19
C GLU A 17 16.72 -3.17 2.25
N LYS A 18 15.71 -2.86 1.44
CA LYS A 18 15.04 -1.55 1.45
C LYS A 18 13.61 -1.53 1.98
N CYS A 19 12.95 -2.67 2.17
CA CYS A 19 11.62 -2.73 2.78
C CYS A 19 11.67 -2.86 4.32
N LYS A 20 12.63 -2.20 4.99
CA LYS A 20 12.67 -2.17 6.46
C LYS A 20 11.77 -1.03 6.96
N ASN A 21 10.49 -1.35 7.15
CA ASN A 21 9.63 -0.73 8.15
C ASN A 21 9.53 0.80 8.12
N GLU A 22 9.37 1.42 6.95
CA GLU A 22 8.60 2.66 6.98
C GLU A 22 7.23 2.29 7.54
N LYS A 23 6.90 2.81 8.72
CA LYS A 23 5.59 2.56 9.34
C LYS A 23 4.57 2.92 8.27
N ILE A 24 3.73 1.99 7.83
CA ILE A 24 2.75 2.20 6.76
C ILE A 24 1.96 3.52 6.85
N TYR A 25 1.78 4.07 8.06
CA TYR A 25 1.23 5.40 8.30
C TYR A 25 2.04 6.57 7.71
N ALA A 26 3.32 6.39 7.40
CA ALA A 26 4.13 7.37 6.68
C ALA A 26 3.65 7.54 5.22
N CYS A 27 3.00 6.52 4.66
CA CYS A 27 2.41 6.50 3.32
C CYS A 27 0.91 6.82 3.32
N ILE A 28 0.37 7.35 4.44
CA ILE A 28 -1.08 7.61 4.55
C ILE A 28 -1.56 8.71 3.58
N ASP A 29 -0.66 9.59 3.16
CA ASP A 29 -0.91 10.65 2.18
C ASP A 29 -1.35 10.09 0.82
N VAL A 30 -0.74 9.00 0.36
CA VAL A 30 -1.17 8.30 -0.88
C VAL A 30 -2.62 7.84 -0.78
N VAL A 31 -3.03 7.34 0.40
CA VAL A 31 -4.40 6.91 0.65
C VAL A 31 -5.35 8.11 0.71
N GLU A 32 -4.94 9.19 1.38
CA GLU A 32 -5.71 10.43 1.42
C GLU A 32 -5.91 11.04 0.02
N ASP A 33 -4.91 10.99 -0.84
CA ASP A 33 -5.01 11.50 -2.20
C ASP A 33 -5.97 10.63 -3.05
N GLU A 34 -5.94 9.31 -2.87
CA GLU A 34 -6.87 8.40 -3.56
C GLU A 34 -8.34 8.67 -3.20
N ILE A 35 -8.64 8.88 -1.92
CA ILE A 35 -10.01 9.22 -1.50
C ILE A 35 -10.42 10.63 -1.93
N LYS A 36 -9.49 11.61 -1.92
CA LYS A 36 -9.78 13.00 -2.31
C LYS A 36 -10.18 13.10 -3.78
N LYS A 37 -9.63 12.25 -4.66
CA LYS A 37 -10.06 12.14 -6.07
C LYS A 37 -11.56 11.84 -6.19
N ASN A 38 -12.15 11.17 -5.20
CA ASN A 38 -13.55 10.77 -5.15
C ASN A 38 -14.41 11.66 -4.22
N ASN A 39 -13.98 12.91 -3.97
CA ASN A 39 -14.70 13.86 -3.10
C ASN A 39 -14.95 13.30 -1.69
N SER A 40 -13.97 12.57 -1.17
CA SER A 40 -14.03 11.90 0.12
C SER A 40 -12.92 12.41 1.05
N VAL A 41 -13.12 12.24 2.37
CA VAL A 41 -12.22 12.72 3.42
C VAL A 41 -11.91 11.60 4.41
N LEU A 42 -10.61 11.39 4.69
CA LEU A 42 -10.17 10.52 5.77
C LEU A 42 -10.23 11.32 7.07
N PRO A 43 -11.12 10.98 8.01
CA PRO A 43 -11.09 11.61 9.31
C PRO A 43 -9.80 11.23 10.05
N SER A 44 -9.38 12.08 10.99
CA SER A 44 -8.33 11.70 11.93
C SER A 44 -8.72 10.43 12.68
N GLY A 45 -7.80 9.45 12.72
CA GLY A 45 -8.07 8.13 13.28
C GLY A 45 -8.87 7.18 12.38
N GLY A 46 -9.23 7.60 11.16
CA GLY A 46 -9.95 6.78 10.17
C GLY A 46 -9.11 5.68 9.53
N ALA A 47 -7.88 5.44 9.98
CA ALA A 47 -6.99 4.41 9.45
C ALA A 47 -6.44 3.53 10.57
N THR A 48 -6.67 2.22 10.46
CA THR A 48 -6.18 1.20 11.38
C THR A 48 -5.18 0.31 10.66
N GLN A 49 -3.95 0.25 11.16
CA GLN A 49 -2.96 -0.70 10.67
C GLN A 49 -3.30 -2.12 11.11
N LEU A 50 -3.40 -3.03 10.15
CA LEU A 50 -3.73 -4.44 10.37
C LEU A 50 -2.48 -5.33 10.40
N ASN A 51 -1.46 -5.00 9.61
CA ASN A 51 -0.14 -5.63 9.59
C ASN A 51 0.87 -4.63 8.96
N ASP A 52 2.08 -5.08 8.60
CA ASP A 52 3.14 -4.21 8.08
C ASP A 52 2.80 -3.51 6.75
N SER A 53 1.91 -4.08 5.94
CA SER A 53 1.57 -3.60 4.59
C SER A 53 0.10 -3.26 4.39
N THR A 54 -0.77 -3.54 5.36
CA THR A 54 -2.23 -3.43 5.21
C THR A 54 -2.84 -2.43 6.19
N LEU A 55 -3.64 -1.50 5.66
CA LEU A 55 -4.53 -0.63 6.42
C LEU A 55 -5.99 -1.05 6.20
N PHE A 56 -6.80 -0.90 7.24
CA PHE A 56 -8.25 -0.77 7.13
C PHE A 56 -8.60 0.71 7.31
N ILE A 57 -9.29 1.29 6.33
CA ILE A 57 -9.68 2.70 6.36
C ILE A 57 -11.19 2.86 6.41
N THR A 58 -11.64 3.88 7.13
CA THR A 58 -13.01 4.35 7.20
C THR A 58 -13.01 5.84 6.87
N PHE A 59 -13.72 6.23 5.82
CA PHE A 59 -13.72 7.59 5.31
C PHE A 59 -15.13 8.08 4.96
N PHE A 60 -15.32 9.39 4.92
CA PHE A 60 -16.60 9.99 4.57
C PHE A 60 -16.63 10.40 3.11
N ASN A 61 -17.61 9.91 2.35
CA ASN A 61 -17.85 10.30 0.97
C ASN A 61 -18.87 11.44 0.93
N SER A 62 -18.42 12.63 0.52
CA SER A 62 -19.26 13.84 0.54
C SER A 62 -20.26 13.87 -0.60
N SER A 63 -20.00 13.15 -1.70
CA SER A 63 -20.92 13.07 -2.85
C SER A 63 -22.16 12.24 -2.53
N THR A 64 -21.98 11.16 -1.77
CA THR A 64 -23.08 10.25 -1.40
C THR A 64 -23.60 10.51 0.02
N ASN A 65 -22.90 11.31 0.82
CA ASN A 65 -23.20 11.55 2.23
C ASN A 65 -23.20 10.23 3.04
N THR A 66 -22.23 9.37 2.77
CA THR A 66 -22.09 8.05 3.41
C THR A 66 -20.70 7.84 3.98
N VAL A 67 -20.59 6.96 4.98
CA VAL A 67 -19.30 6.41 5.42
C VAL A 67 -19.00 5.17 4.59
N SER A 68 -17.76 5.06 4.15
CA SER A 68 -17.25 3.93 3.37
C SER A 68 -16.03 3.34 4.05
N GLU A 69 -15.80 2.06 3.80
CA GLU A 69 -14.69 1.29 4.36
C GLU A 69 -13.93 0.61 3.22
N LYS A 70 -12.61 0.53 3.32
CA LYS A 70 -11.76 -0.15 2.35
C LYS A 70 -10.56 -0.80 3.03
N TYR A 71 -10.09 -1.90 2.47
CA TYR A 71 -8.78 -2.47 2.75
C TYR A 71 -7.78 -1.91 1.75
N VAL A 72 -6.62 -1.52 2.26
CA VAL A 72 -5.55 -0.90 1.49
C VAL A 72 -4.28 -1.70 1.69
N VAL A 73 -3.60 -2.05 0.61
CA VAL A 73 -2.24 -2.62 0.67
C VAL A 73 -1.27 -1.66 0.01
N LEU A 74 -0.19 -1.34 0.73
CA LEU A 74 0.86 -0.45 0.26
C LEU A 74 2.16 -1.22 0.05
N GLY A 75 2.80 -0.97 -1.09
CA GLY A 75 4.15 -1.44 -1.41
C GLY A 75 5.22 -0.61 -0.70
N CYS A 76 6.48 -1.02 -0.84
CA CYS A 76 7.60 -0.41 -0.10
C CYS A 76 7.88 1.05 -0.46
N ASP A 77 7.46 1.52 -1.63
CA ASP A 77 7.60 2.92 -2.08
C ASP A 77 6.27 3.68 -2.00
N CYS A 78 5.45 3.36 -0.99
CA CYS A 78 4.08 3.87 -0.84
C CYS A 78 3.16 3.60 -2.05
N GLU A 79 3.48 2.60 -2.88
CA GLU A 79 2.67 2.22 -4.03
C GLU A 79 1.32 1.64 -3.56
N LEU A 80 0.21 2.16 -4.09
CA LEU A 80 -1.12 1.61 -3.82
C LEU A 80 -1.32 0.31 -4.62
N LEU A 81 -1.15 -0.83 -3.95
CA LEU A 81 -1.24 -2.17 -4.56
C LEU A 81 -2.65 -2.76 -4.51
N TYR A 82 -3.46 -2.32 -3.54
CA TYR A 82 -4.81 -2.83 -3.31
C TYR A 82 -5.68 -1.76 -2.67
N TYR A 83 -6.93 -1.65 -3.12
CA TYR A 83 -7.92 -0.69 -2.62
C TYR A 83 -9.34 -1.23 -2.86
N GLU A 84 -9.80 -2.16 -2.04
CA GLU A 84 -11.09 -2.85 -2.25
C GLU A 84 -11.87 -3.06 -0.96
N ASP A 85 -13.11 -3.53 -1.06
CA ASP A 85 -13.99 -3.78 0.10
C ASP A 85 -13.64 -5.09 0.83
N GLU A 86 -12.96 -6.02 0.17
CA GLU A 86 -12.64 -7.35 0.69
C GLU A 86 -11.30 -7.36 1.44
N ASP A 87 -11.21 -8.16 2.52
CA ASP A 87 -9.97 -8.32 3.27
C ASP A 87 -8.99 -9.22 2.48
N PRO A 88 -7.85 -8.68 1.98
CA PRO A 88 -6.91 -9.46 1.19
C PRO A 88 -6.18 -10.53 2.00
N ARG A 89 -6.35 -10.58 3.33
CA ARG A 89 -5.73 -11.57 4.22
C ARG A 89 -6.55 -12.86 4.36
N LEU A 90 -7.80 -12.87 3.89
CA LEU A 90 -8.73 -13.99 4.06
C LEU A 90 -8.84 -14.89 2.83
N ASN A 91 -8.18 -14.54 1.72
CA ASN A 91 -8.25 -15.21 0.43
C ASN A 91 -6.92 -15.86 0.03
#